data_AF-A0A146KDF1-F1
#
_entry.id   AF-A0A146KDF1-F1
#
_cell.length_a   1.000
_cell.length_b   1.000
_cell.length_c   1.000
_cell.angle_alpha   90.00
_cell.angle_beta   90.00
_cell.angle_gamma   90.00
#
_symmetry.space_group_name_H-M   'P 1'
#
loop_
_entity.id
_entity.type
_entity.pdbx_description
1 polymer ?
#
loop_
_entity_poly.entity_id
_entity_poly.type
_entity_poly.pdbx_seq_one_letter_code
_entity_poly.pdbx_strand_id
1 'polypeptide(L)'
;TFNSKNYKTSGQFIYYDTSKPWSNDTNKIVKSYLSRGIAVIGGMYAANYPALRTYNGNSYIERPCPSYASDHQIVLVGYGYKDGAPVWVVKNSWGQKWGSDGFFY
;
A
#
# COMPACT_ATOMS: atom_id res chain seq x y z
N THR A 1 -10.69 -5.93 24.21
CA THR A 1 -11.58 -5.31 23.21
C THR A 1 -11.51 -3.81 23.40
N PHE A 2 -11.21 -3.04 22.34
CA PHE A 2 -11.29 -1.58 22.40
C PHE A 2 -12.75 -1.18 22.62
N ASN A 3 -13.11 -0.93 23.88
CA ASN A 3 -14.47 -0.59 24.29
C ASN A 3 -14.53 0.91 24.54
N SER A 4 -14.75 1.70 23.48
CA SER A 4 -14.93 3.14 23.60
C SER A 4 -16.40 3.46 23.88
N LYS A 5 -16.87 3.17 25.09
CA LYS A 5 -18.14 3.73 25.57
C LYS A 5 -17.86 5.12 26.16
N ASN A 6 -18.37 6.14 25.46
CA ASN A 6 -18.71 7.47 25.98
C ASN A 6 -17.62 8.56 26.16
N TYR A 7 -16.47 8.47 25.48
CA TYR A 7 -15.54 9.61 25.39
C TYR A 7 -15.24 9.96 23.93
N LYS A 8 -15.30 11.26 23.58
CA LYS A 8 -14.66 11.76 22.35
C LYS A 8 -13.16 11.60 22.53
N THR A 9 -12.57 10.56 21.94
CA THR A 9 -11.11 10.40 21.88
C THR A 9 -10.54 11.41 20.89
N SER A 10 -9.27 11.79 21.05
CA SER A 10 -8.51 12.48 20.00
C SER A 10 -8.77 11.76 18.68
N GLY A 11 -9.34 12.44 17.69
CA GLY A 11 -9.82 11.80 16.46
C GLY A 11 -8.71 11.00 15.79
N GLN A 12 -8.84 9.67 15.76
CA GLN A 12 -7.99 8.81 14.97
C GLN A 12 -8.64 8.67 13.60
N PHE A 13 -8.12 9.40 12.61
CA PHE A 13 -8.61 9.34 11.24
C PHE A 13 -7.69 8.43 10.43
N ILE A 14 -8.22 7.30 9.96
CA ILE A 14 -7.57 6.52 8.90
C ILE A 14 -8.18 6.99 7.59
N TYR A 15 -7.42 7.73 6.78
CA TYR A 15 -7.86 8.18 5.47
C TYR A 15 -7.85 6.98 4.50
N TYR A 16 -9.00 6.39 4.27
CA TYR A 16 -9.18 5.24 3.37
C TYR A 16 -10.27 5.57 2.34
N ASP A 17 -10.00 6.55 1.47
CA ASP A 17 -10.79 6.68 0.25
C ASP A 17 -10.13 5.83 -0.83
N THR A 18 -10.65 4.61 -1.01
CA THR A 18 -10.21 3.69 -2.06
C THR A 18 -11.03 3.76 -3.32
N SER A 19 -11.71 4.88 -3.56
CA SER A 19 -12.38 5.14 -4.83
C SER A 19 -11.52 6.02 -5.76
N LYS A 20 -10.43 6.60 -5.25
CA LYS A 20 -9.56 7.54 -5.97
C LYS A 20 -8.08 7.39 -5.60
N PRO A 21 -7.15 7.77 -6.49
CA PRO A 21 -5.73 7.79 -6.18
C PRO A 21 -5.39 8.83 -5.10
N TRP A 22 -4.29 8.60 -4.39
CA TRP A 22 -3.79 9.52 -3.38
C TRP A 22 -3.34 10.86 -3.98
N SER A 23 -3.76 11.95 -3.35
CA SER A 23 -3.27 13.30 -3.68
C SER A 23 -1.79 13.45 -3.31
N ASN A 24 -1.14 14.48 -3.85
CA ASN A 24 0.24 14.81 -3.48
C ASN A 24 0.41 15.03 -1.97
N ASP A 25 -0.56 15.65 -1.30
CA ASP A 25 -0.49 15.85 0.15
C ASP A 25 -0.66 14.54 0.92
N THR A 26 -1.53 13.65 0.43
CA THR A 26 -1.65 12.29 0.97
C THR A 26 -0.32 11.54 0.84
N ASN A 27 0.34 11.62 -0.32
CA ASN A 27 1.65 11.02 -0.54
C ASN A 27 2.73 11.56 0.41
N LYS A 28 2.73 12.88 0.71
CA LYS A 28 3.66 13.47 1.69
C LYS A 28 3.41 12.93 3.10
N ILE A 29 2.15 12.81 3.52
CA ILE A 29 1.78 12.27 4.83
C ILE A 29 2.21 10.81 4.95
N VAL A 30 1.90 9.99 3.95
CA VAL A 30 2.30 8.57 3.90
C VAL A 30 3.82 8.44 3.97
N LYS A 31 4.58 9.20 3.16
CA LYS A 31 6.05 9.22 3.23
C LYS A 31 6.55 9.63 4.62
N SER A 32 5.91 10.60 5.27
CA SER A 32 6.27 11.02 6.63
C SER A 32 6.05 9.95 7.70
N TYR A 33 5.10 9.02 7.51
CA TYR A 33 4.93 7.89 8.43
C TYR A 33 5.98 6.81 8.16
N LEU A 34 6.19 6.48 6.90
CA LEU A 34 7.17 5.47 6.49
C LEU A 34 8.60 5.87 6.88
N SER A 35 8.95 7.16 6.76
CA SER A 35 10.27 7.67 7.19
C SER A 35 10.51 7.59 8.70
N ARG A 36 9.44 7.43 9.50
CA ARG A 36 9.49 7.23 10.95
C ARG A 36 9.35 5.74 11.35
N GLY A 37 9.37 4.83 10.37
CA GLY A 37 9.18 3.40 10.60
C GLY A 37 7.74 2.99 10.90
N ILE A 38 6.76 3.87 10.62
CA ILE A 38 5.34 3.60 10.83
C ILE A 38 4.75 3.09 9.51
N ALA A 39 4.40 1.81 9.47
CA ALA A 39 3.76 1.20 8.32
C ALA A 39 2.35 1.76 8.08
N VAL A 40 1.95 1.84 6.81
CA VAL A 40 0.66 2.43 6.40
C VAL A 40 -0.17 1.37 5.69
N ILE A 41 -1.41 1.19 6.12
CA ILE A 41 -2.36 0.30 5.44
C ILE A 41 -2.90 1.01 4.19
N GLY A 42 -2.89 0.31 3.05
CA GLY A 42 -3.43 0.79 1.78
C GLY A 42 -4.44 -0.20 1.19
N GLY A 43 -5.28 0.32 0.31
CA GLY A 43 -6.18 -0.48 -0.52
C GLY A 43 -5.79 -0.39 -1.98
N MET A 44 -5.88 -1.49 -2.71
CA MET A 44 -5.65 -1.53 -4.15
C MET A 44 -6.61 -2.47 -4.86
N TYR A 45 -6.65 -2.38 -6.18
CA TYR A 45 -7.34 -3.33 -7.05
C TYR A 45 -6.44 -4.51 -7.42
N ALA A 46 -6.93 -5.73 -7.28
CA ALA A 46 -6.18 -6.97 -7.51
C ALA A 46 -7.00 -8.08 -8.21
N ALA A 47 -8.33 -8.03 -8.20
CA ALA A 47 -9.14 -8.87 -9.08
C ALA A 47 -8.84 -8.45 -10.51
N ASN A 48 -8.38 -9.35 -11.38
CA ASN A 48 -8.06 -9.02 -12.78
C ASN A 48 -6.89 -8.05 -13.00
N TYR A 49 -5.86 -8.10 -12.15
CA TYR A 49 -4.59 -7.43 -12.41
C TYR A 49 -3.44 -8.42 -12.67
N PRO A 50 -3.23 -8.86 -13.93
CA PRO A 50 -2.28 -9.93 -14.25
C PRO A 50 -0.84 -9.61 -13.82
N ALA A 51 -0.40 -8.36 -13.96
CA ALA A 51 0.96 -7.96 -13.61
C ALA A 51 1.26 -8.17 -12.12
N LEU A 52 0.26 -7.99 -11.24
CA LEU A 52 0.38 -8.34 -9.82
C LEU A 52 0.31 -9.86 -9.61
N ARG A 53 -0.64 -10.55 -10.23
CA ARG A 53 -0.84 -12.00 -10.03
C ARG A 53 0.40 -12.84 -10.39
N THR A 54 1.10 -12.49 -11.47
CA THR A 54 2.28 -13.21 -11.95
C THR A 54 3.59 -12.57 -11.54
N TYR A 55 3.57 -11.60 -10.62
CA TYR A 55 4.76 -10.88 -10.19
C TYR A 55 5.78 -11.80 -9.51
N ASN A 56 7.04 -11.71 -9.93
CA ASN A 56 8.12 -12.59 -9.50
C ASN A 56 9.21 -11.91 -8.64
N GLY A 57 9.08 -10.61 -8.35
CA GLY A 57 10.01 -9.90 -7.46
C GLY A 57 11.17 -9.16 -8.14
N ASN A 58 11.46 -9.43 -9.42
CA ASN A 58 12.71 -8.98 -10.03
C ASN A 58 12.76 -7.46 -10.28
N SER A 59 11.72 -6.88 -10.87
CA SER A 59 11.60 -5.43 -11.15
C SER A 59 10.43 -4.80 -10.39
N TYR A 60 10.13 -3.52 -10.58
CA TYR A 60 8.88 -2.92 -10.14
C TYR A 60 7.74 -3.23 -11.13
N ILE A 61 6.49 -3.05 -10.69
CA ILE A 61 5.33 -3.27 -11.55
C ILE A 61 5.14 -2.04 -12.45
N GLU A 62 5.60 -2.14 -13.70
CA GLU A 62 5.51 -1.06 -14.70
C GLU A 62 4.09 -0.82 -15.22
N ARG A 63 3.22 -1.83 -15.16
CA ARG A 63 1.87 -1.71 -15.70
C ARG A 63 1.03 -0.78 -14.81
N PRO A 64 0.25 0.16 -15.37
CA PRO A 64 -0.69 0.93 -14.56
C PRO A 64 -1.79 0.04 -13.98
N CYS A 65 -2.25 0.38 -12.78
CA CYS A 65 -3.40 -0.27 -12.16
C CYS A 65 -4.67 0.01 -12.98
N PRO A 66 -5.45 -1.01 -13.37
CA PRO A 66 -6.58 -0.83 -14.29
C PRO A 66 -7.82 -0.20 -13.62
N SER A 67 -7.86 -0.11 -12.29
CA SER A 67 -8.97 0.46 -11.53
C SER A 67 -8.46 1.07 -10.22
N TYR A 68 -9.18 2.09 -9.73
CA TYR A 68 -8.96 2.64 -8.39
C TYR A 68 -9.77 1.93 -7.31
N ALA A 69 -10.80 1.16 -7.68
CA ALA A 69 -11.64 0.45 -6.72
C ALA A 69 -10.82 -0.58 -5.94
N SER A 70 -10.76 -0.46 -4.62
CA SER A 70 -10.04 -1.44 -3.81
C SER A 70 -10.85 -2.71 -3.56
N ASP A 71 -10.22 -3.85 -3.79
CA ASP A 71 -10.70 -5.19 -3.42
C ASP A 71 -9.64 -5.99 -2.62
N HIS A 72 -8.46 -5.40 -2.41
CA HIS A 72 -7.33 -6.01 -1.71
C HIS A 72 -6.64 -5.02 -0.78
N GLN A 73 -6.27 -5.47 0.42
CA GLN A 73 -5.55 -4.68 1.42
C GLN A 73 -4.07 -5.04 1.46
N ILE A 74 -3.24 -4.02 1.53
CA ILE A 74 -1.77 -4.10 1.51
C ILE A 74 -1.17 -3.26 2.64
N VAL A 75 0.11 -3.49 2.92
CA VAL A 75 0.86 -2.66 3.88
C VAL A 75 2.05 -2.03 3.18
N LEU A 76 2.06 -0.70 3.11
CA LEU A 76 3.25 0.05 2.71
C LEU A 76 4.21 0.06 3.90
N VAL A 77 5.44 -0.37 3.64
CA VAL A 77 6.50 -0.46 4.65
C VAL A 77 7.70 0.43 4.32
N GLY A 78 7.71 1.04 3.14
CA GLY A 78 8.76 1.96 2.74
C GLY A 78 8.48 2.60 1.39
N TYR A 79 9.44 3.42 0.95
CA TYR A 79 9.51 4.00 -0.39
C TYR A 79 10.97 4.21 -0.75
N GLY A 80 11.29 4.28 -2.03
CA GLY A 80 12.67 4.43 -2.48
C GLY A 80 12.78 4.39 -3.99
N TYR A 81 13.87 3.82 -4.48
CA TYR A 81 14.13 3.63 -5.90
C TYR A 81 14.42 2.17 -6.20
N LYS A 82 13.85 1.65 -7.28
CA LYS A 82 14.18 0.35 -7.88
C LYS A 82 14.38 0.56 -9.37
N ASP A 83 15.52 0.12 -9.89
CA ASP A 83 15.91 0.29 -11.30
C ASP A 83 15.81 1.74 -11.80
N GLY A 84 16.13 2.71 -10.93
CA GLY A 84 16.07 4.14 -11.24
C GLY A 84 14.67 4.77 -11.16
N ALA A 85 13.62 3.98 -10.96
CA ALA A 85 12.24 4.46 -10.81
C ALA A 85 11.84 4.61 -9.32
N PRO A 86 11.09 5.67 -8.95
CA PRO A 86 10.58 5.80 -7.60
C PRO A 86 9.46 4.77 -7.33
N VAL A 87 9.57 4.04 -6.23
CA VAL A 87 8.64 2.94 -5.88
C VAL A 87 8.16 3.02 -4.45
N TRP A 88 7.00 2.41 -4.19
CA TRP A 88 6.57 2.06 -2.84
C TRP A 88 7.10 0.66 -2.52
N VAL A 89 7.51 0.41 -1.28
CA VAL A 89 7.80 -0.94 -0.82
C VAL A 89 6.56 -1.48 -0.15
N VAL A 90 5.94 -2.49 -0.76
CA VAL A 90 4.65 -3.00 -0.34
C VAL A 90 4.75 -4.44 0.08
N LYS A 91 4.33 -4.73 1.32
CA LYS A 91 4.16 -6.08 1.84
C LYS A 91 2.80 -6.62 1.42
N ASN A 92 2.81 -7.81 0.81
CA ASN A 92 1.61 -8.56 0.45
C ASN A 92 1.31 -9.67 1.45
N SER A 93 0.16 -10.33 1.29
CA SER A 93 -0.33 -11.41 2.14
C SER A 93 -0.40 -12.78 1.42
N TRP A 94 0.21 -12.92 0.25
CA TRP A 94 0.19 -14.15 -0.57
C TRP A 94 1.36 -15.11 -0.31
N GLY A 95 2.04 -14.95 0.83
CA GLY A 95 3.18 -15.77 1.25
C GLY A 95 4.51 -15.34 0.64
N GLN A 96 5.60 -15.84 1.23
CA GLN A 96 6.97 -15.44 0.86
C GLN A 96 7.41 -15.93 -0.53
N LYS A 97 6.78 -17.00 -1.05
CA LYS A 97 7.10 -17.54 -2.38
C LYS A 97 6.59 -16.66 -3.54
N TRP A 98 5.74 -15.68 -3.24
CA TRP A 98 5.21 -14.76 -4.23
C TRP A 98 6.01 -13.45 -4.21
N GLY A 99 6.24 -12.87 -5.40
CA GLY A 99 6.99 -11.61 -5.52
C GLY A 99 8.42 -11.71 -4.98
N SER A 100 8.91 -10.61 -4.40
CA SER A 100 10.21 -10.52 -3.75
C SER A 100 10.05 -10.86 -2.27
N ASP A 101 10.12 -12.14 -1.89
CA ASP A 101 9.94 -12.59 -0.51
C ASP A 101 8.61 -12.14 0.14
N GLY A 102 7.54 -12.07 -0.66
CA GLY A 102 6.21 -11.58 -0.24
C GLY A 102 6.01 -10.07 -0.43
N PHE A 103 6.96 -9.37 -1.04
CA PHE A 103 6.88 -7.94 -1.35
C PHE A 103 6.74 -7.66 -2.84
N PHE A 104 6.26 -6.47 -3.16
CA PHE A 104 6.30 -5.90 -4.50
C PHE A 104 6.59 -4.40 -4.46
N TYR A 105 6.97 -3.87 -5.61
CA TYR A 105 7.44 -2.50 -5.79
C TYR A 105 6.69 -1.82 -6.93
#